data_AF-A3LYZ1-F1
#
_entry.id   AF-A3LYZ1-F1
#
_cell.length_a   1.000
_cell.length_b   1.000
_cell.length_c   1.000
_cell.angle_alpha   90.00
_cell.angle_beta   90.00
_cell.angle_gamma   90.00
#
_symmetry.space_group_name_H-M   'P 1'
#
loop_
_entity.id
_entity.type
_entity.pdbx_description
1 polymer ?
#
loop_
_entity_poly.entity_id
_entity_poly.type
_entity_poly.pdbx_seq_one_letter_code
_entity_poly.pdbx_strand_id
1 'polypeptide(L)'
;MSFVNTKQQRLIEDSVTNHVKYYDKITANYLKLRQSIFKLNASITKQLSEENSIVSDENKVEVYQLRFELDRAIEAYTSHLQELERNLVIAKDIKPPYRSEANSEFKTLQEKEQQLTEEIKDIQEVQKPRLDKMMSLVKSFDSNSKSNTARAMNPYRLRDLDKNEKVTEVDLRNLLFTHEEIVTLFDDVTVNLKNGNENEDHFSLKAQAIEQLNNNKIFEKVADSKYYYKLHRSQLRDVSASMAVHDYDELINTTIAEITALTKQGNDKKENWNKNAHKLEAIKNLLDDMDLEMDSSM
;
A
#
# COMPACT_ATOMS: atom_id res chain seq x y z
N MET A 1 -38.20 -20.83 -47.05
CA MET A 1 -37.68 -21.09 -45.69
C MET A 1 -38.57 -20.33 -44.73
N SER A 2 -39.51 -21.03 -44.09
CA SER A 2 -40.59 -20.44 -43.30
C SER A 2 -40.04 -19.78 -42.03
N PHE A 3 -40.30 -18.48 -41.85
CA PHE A 3 -40.10 -17.78 -40.59
C PHE A 3 -41.12 -18.32 -39.58
N VAL A 4 -40.71 -19.34 -38.82
CA VAL A 4 -41.47 -19.79 -37.65
C VAL A 4 -41.39 -18.66 -36.62
N ASN A 5 -42.54 -18.12 -36.25
CA ASN A 5 -42.65 -17.06 -35.25
C ASN A 5 -41.99 -17.54 -33.94
N THR A 6 -41.22 -16.69 -33.25
CA THR A 6 -40.43 -17.06 -32.06
C THR A 6 -41.26 -17.76 -30.98
N LYS A 7 -42.56 -17.44 -30.89
CA LYS A 7 -43.52 -18.16 -30.02
C LYS A 7 -43.80 -19.60 -30.47
N GLN A 8 -43.97 -19.83 -31.77
CA GLN A 8 -44.15 -21.16 -32.35
C GLN A 8 -42.88 -21.99 -32.19
N GLN A 9 -41.71 -21.39 -32.35
CA GLN A 9 -40.44 -22.07 -32.14
C GLN A 9 -40.29 -22.55 -30.69
N ARG A 10 -40.58 -21.70 -29.69
CA ARG A 10 -40.58 -22.11 -28.28
C ARG A 10 -41.59 -23.23 -28.00
N LEU A 11 -42.80 -23.14 -28.53
CA LEU A 11 -43.80 -24.21 -28.38
C LEU A 11 -43.32 -25.52 -28.99
N ILE A 12 -42.63 -25.47 -30.13
CA ILE A 12 -42.04 -26.65 -30.75
C ILE A 12 -40.89 -27.19 -29.89
N GLU A 13 -39.99 -26.33 -29.41
CA GLU A 13 -38.87 -26.73 -28.54
C GLU A 13 -39.36 -27.34 -27.23
N ASP A 14 -40.38 -26.76 -26.59
CA ASP A 14 -40.99 -27.29 -25.37
C ASP A 14 -41.71 -28.61 -25.64
N SER A 15 -42.43 -28.72 -26.75
CA SER A 15 -43.11 -29.96 -27.17
C SER A 15 -42.11 -31.07 -27.48
N VAL A 16 -41.03 -30.77 -28.21
CA VAL A 16 -39.95 -31.72 -28.52
C VAL A 16 -39.23 -32.13 -27.25
N THR A 17 -38.90 -31.20 -26.36
CA THR A 17 -38.23 -31.50 -25.09
C THR A 17 -39.11 -32.37 -24.20
N ASN A 18 -40.41 -32.08 -24.10
CA ASN A 18 -41.35 -32.90 -23.37
C ASN A 18 -41.52 -34.28 -24.01
N HIS A 19 -41.61 -34.36 -25.34
CA HIS A 19 -41.66 -35.63 -26.04
C HIS A 19 -40.39 -36.44 -25.74
N VAL A 20 -39.20 -35.86 -25.83
CA VAL A 20 -37.95 -36.59 -25.52
C VAL A 20 -37.91 -37.04 -24.06
N LYS A 21 -38.38 -36.23 -23.12
CA LYS A 21 -38.38 -36.57 -21.69
C LYS A 21 -39.44 -37.59 -21.26
N TYR A 22 -40.61 -37.58 -21.90
CA TYR A 22 -41.78 -38.35 -21.45
C TYR A 22 -42.28 -39.36 -22.49
N TYR A 23 -41.56 -39.58 -23.58
CA TYR A 23 -41.96 -40.54 -24.60
C TYR A 23 -41.78 -41.97 -24.11
N ASP A 24 -42.90 -42.57 -23.73
CA ASP A 24 -43.01 -43.99 -23.44
C ASP A 24 -43.83 -44.68 -24.53
N LYS A 25 -43.12 -45.35 -25.43
CA LYS A 25 -43.71 -46.09 -26.56
C LYS A 25 -44.54 -47.29 -26.08
N ILE A 26 -44.15 -47.94 -24.99
CA ILE A 26 -44.79 -49.17 -24.50
C ILE A 26 -46.15 -48.80 -23.88
N THR A 27 -46.20 -47.77 -23.03
CA THR A 27 -47.47 -47.23 -22.52
C THR A 27 -48.35 -46.70 -23.63
N ALA A 28 -47.80 -46.00 -24.63
CA ALA A 28 -48.57 -45.49 -25.76
C ALA A 28 -49.20 -46.63 -26.60
N ASN A 29 -48.46 -47.73 -26.83
CA ASN A 29 -48.98 -48.89 -27.55
C ASN A 29 -50.09 -49.59 -26.76
N TYR A 30 -49.94 -49.74 -25.45
CA TYR A 30 -50.99 -50.29 -24.59
C TYR A 30 -52.27 -49.45 -24.62
N LEU A 31 -52.14 -48.11 -24.56
CA LEU A 31 -53.29 -47.20 -24.66
C LEU A 31 -54.00 -47.29 -26.01
N LYS A 32 -53.24 -47.39 -27.11
CA LYS A 32 -53.81 -47.62 -28.46
C LYS A 32 -54.58 -48.94 -28.52
N LEU A 33 -54.03 -50.01 -27.97
CA LEU A 33 -54.69 -51.31 -27.92
C LEU A 33 -56.01 -51.23 -27.13
N ARG A 34 -55.99 -50.58 -25.96
CA ARG A 34 -57.21 -50.34 -25.16
C ARG A 34 -58.26 -49.55 -25.94
N GLN A 35 -57.85 -48.56 -26.73
CA GLN A 35 -58.75 -47.80 -27.59
C GLN A 35 -59.34 -48.68 -28.70
N SER A 36 -58.55 -49.55 -29.32
CA SER A 36 -59.02 -50.50 -30.34
C SER A 36 -60.04 -51.49 -29.75
N ILE A 37 -59.76 -52.06 -28.58
CA ILE A 37 -60.70 -52.95 -27.87
C ILE A 37 -62.02 -52.22 -27.57
N PHE A 38 -61.95 -50.97 -27.10
CA PHE A 38 -63.13 -50.17 -26.82
C PHE A 38 -63.97 -49.91 -28.08
N LYS A 39 -63.31 -49.56 -29.20
CA LYS A 39 -63.99 -49.35 -30.49
C LYS A 39 -64.66 -50.64 -30.98
N LEU A 40 -63.98 -51.77 -30.90
CA LEU A 40 -64.55 -53.06 -31.28
C LEU A 40 -65.76 -53.41 -30.41
N ASN A 41 -65.66 -53.22 -29.09
CA ASN A 41 -66.77 -53.46 -28.18
C ASN A 41 -68.00 -52.57 -28.51
N ALA A 42 -67.76 -51.29 -28.81
CA ALA A 42 -68.83 -50.38 -29.23
C ALA A 42 -69.48 -50.83 -30.55
N SER A 43 -68.68 -51.28 -31.53
CA SER A 43 -69.18 -51.82 -32.81
C SER A 43 -70.00 -53.10 -32.62
N ILE A 44 -69.52 -54.05 -31.80
CA ILE A 44 -70.24 -55.29 -31.49
C ILE A 44 -71.55 -54.98 -30.76
N THR A 45 -71.53 -54.06 -29.79
CA THR A 45 -72.73 -53.65 -29.05
C THR A 45 -73.77 -53.03 -29.97
N LYS A 46 -73.35 -52.20 -30.93
CA LYS A 46 -74.23 -51.59 -31.93
C LYS A 46 -74.83 -52.62 -32.88
N GLN A 47 -74.03 -53.57 -33.37
CA GLN A 47 -74.50 -54.67 -34.21
C GLN A 47 -75.52 -55.56 -33.47
N LEU A 48 -75.26 -55.88 -32.20
CA LEU A 48 -76.20 -56.65 -31.37
C LEU A 48 -77.54 -55.93 -31.18
N SER A 49 -77.55 -54.60 -31.15
CA SER A 49 -78.78 -53.81 -30.99
C SER A 49 -79.55 -53.56 -32.29
N GLU A 50 -78.88 -53.52 -33.45
CA GLU A 50 -79.47 -53.12 -34.74
C GLU A 50 -79.71 -54.31 -35.71
N GLU A 51 -78.92 -55.39 -35.63
CA GLU A 51 -78.81 -56.41 -36.68
C GLU A 51 -78.89 -57.83 -36.09
N ASN A 52 -80.12 -58.30 -35.79
CA ASN A 52 -80.47 -59.71 -35.52
C ASN A 52 -79.48 -60.55 -34.70
N SER A 53 -78.96 -60.03 -33.57
CA SER A 53 -78.26 -60.80 -32.53
C SER A 53 -77.07 -61.67 -32.97
N ILE A 54 -76.56 -61.53 -34.20
CA ILE A 54 -75.47 -62.35 -34.73
C ILE A 54 -74.25 -61.45 -34.93
N VAL A 55 -73.18 -61.73 -34.18
CA VAL A 55 -71.90 -61.05 -34.32
C VAL A 55 -71.24 -61.49 -35.63
N SER A 56 -70.82 -60.52 -36.45
CA SER A 56 -70.08 -60.75 -37.70
C SER A 56 -68.82 -61.58 -37.46
N ASP A 57 -68.50 -62.51 -38.36
CA ASP A 57 -67.30 -63.36 -38.26
C ASP A 57 -65.99 -62.56 -38.32
N GLU A 58 -66.00 -61.40 -38.99
CA GLU A 58 -64.87 -60.47 -39.01
C GLU A 58 -64.56 -59.92 -37.61
N ASN A 59 -65.59 -59.51 -36.87
CA ASN A 59 -65.45 -59.06 -35.48
C ASN A 59 -64.97 -60.18 -34.56
N LYS A 60 -65.38 -61.44 -34.80
CA LYS A 60 -64.88 -62.58 -34.03
C LYS A 60 -63.39 -62.82 -34.25
N VAL A 61 -62.92 -62.72 -35.49
CA VAL A 61 -61.49 -62.82 -35.83
C VAL A 61 -60.70 -61.67 -35.18
N GLU A 62 -61.23 -60.45 -35.24
CA GLU A 62 -60.60 -59.28 -34.60
C GLU A 62 -60.50 -59.43 -33.08
N VAL A 63 -61.50 -60.04 -32.42
CA VAL A 63 -61.42 -60.37 -30.98
C VAL A 63 -60.24 -61.30 -30.68
N TYR A 64 -60.01 -62.33 -31.49
CA TYR A 64 -58.87 -63.24 -31.28
C TYR A 64 -57.52 -62.56 -31.52
N GLN A 65 -57.45 -61.68 -32.52
CA GLN A 65 -56.25 -60.89 -32.81
C GLN A 65 -55.94 -59.92 -31.67
N LEU A 66 -56.92 -59.13 -31.22
CA LEU A 66 -56.75 -58.20 -30.10
C LEU A 66 -56.45 -58.92 -28.79
N ARG A 67 -56.94 -60.15 -28.60
CA ARG A 67 -56.58 -60.98 -27.44
C ARG A 67 -55.11 -61.36 -27.46
N PHE A 68 -54.60 -61.83 -28.59
CA PHE A 68 -53.17 -62.14 -28.73
C PHE A 68 -52.30 -60.88 -28.54
N GLU A 69 -52.71 -59.75 -29.12
CA GLU A 69 -52.02 -58.47 -28.94
C GLU A 69 -52.06 -57.99 -27.48
N LEU A 70 -53.14 -58.26 -26.76
CA LEU A 70 -53.27 -57.93 -25.33
C LEU A 70 -52.33 -58.75 -24.47
N ASP A 71 -52.28 -60.06 -24.68
CA ASP A 71 -51.36 -60.94 -23.94
C ASP A 71 -49.90 -60.50 -24.18
N ARG A 72 -49.54 -60.21 -25.43
CA ARG A 72 -48.22 -59.65 -25.80
C ARG A 72 -47.95 -58.29 -25.14
N ALA A 73 -48.93 -57.40 -25.13
CA ALA A 73 -48.80 -56.08 -24.53
C ALA A 73 -48.65 -56.14 -23.00
N ILE A 74 -49.34 -57.08 -22.35
CA ILE A 74 -49.23 -57.32 -20.90
C ILE A 74 -47.81 -57.74 -20.56
N GLU A 75 -47.26 -58.75 -21.25
CA GLU A 75 -45.89 -59.21 -20.99
C GLU A 75 -44.85 -58.10 -21.21
N ALA A 76 -44.98 -57.37 -22.32
CA ALA A 76 -44.11 -56.23 -22.62
C ALA A 76 -44.20 -55.12 -21.57
N TYR A 77 -45.41 -54.81 -21.09
CA TYR A 77 -45.64 -53.79 -20.07
C TYR A 77 -45.08 -54.22 -18.70
N THR A 78 -45.27 -55.48 -18.31
CA THR A 78 -44.69 -56.01 -17.07
C THR A 78 -43.16 -55.99 -17.09
N SER A 79 -42.55 -56.33 -18.23
CA SER A 79 -41.10 -56.28 -18.40
C SER A 79 -40.59 -54.84 -18.33
N HIS A 80 -41.30 -53.90 -18.95
CA HIS A 80 -40.97 -52.47 -18.88
C HIS A 80 -41.07 -51.92 -17.46
N LEU A 81 -42.10 -52.27 -16.70
CA LEU A 81 -42.23 -51.86 -15.29
C LEU A 81 -41.07 -52.40 -14.44
N GLN A 82 -40.68 -53.65 -14.63
CA GLN A 82 -39.53 -54.24 -13.93
C GLN A 82 -38.21 -53.55 -14.32
N GLU A 83 -38.04 -53.18 -15.58
CA GLU A 83 -36.88 -52.42 -16.05
C GLU A 83 -36.83 -51.03 -15.41
N LEU A 84 -37.96 -50.31 -15.38
CA LEU A 84 -38.07 -49.02 -14.70
C LEU A 84 -37.76 -49.13 -13.21
N GLU A 85 -38.30 -50.14 -12.53
CA GLU A 85 -38.03 -50.40 -11.11
C GLU A 85 -36.53 -50.65 -10.87
N ARG A 86 -35.89 -51.49 -11.69
CA ARG A 86 -34.44 -51.72 -11.63
C ARG A 86 -33.64 -50.46 -11.88
N ASN A 87 -34.01 -49.67 -12.89
CA ASN A 87 -33.34 -48.40 -13.20
C ASN A 87 -33.48 -47.39 -12.05
N LEU A 88 -34.61 -47.35 -11.36
CA LEU A 88 -34.81 -46.51 -10.17
C LEU A 88 -33.94 -46.97 -8.99
N VAL A 89 -33.83 -48.29 -8.76
CA VAL A 89 -32.93 -48.85 -7.74
C VAL A 89 -31.46 -48.52 -8.07
N ILE A 90 -31.05 -48.73 -9.32
CA ILE A 90 -29.70 -48.39 -9.80
C ILE A 90 -29.43 -46.89 -9.64
N ALA A 91 -30.39 -46.02 -9.99
CA ALA A 91 -30.23 -44.57 -9.84
C ALA A 91 -30.16 -44.12 -8.38
N LYS A 92 -30.77 -44.87 -7.45
CA LYS A 92 -30.70 -44.60 -6.01
C LYS A 92 -29.34 -44.98 -5.42
N ASP A 93 -28.80 -46.13 -5.85
CA ASP A 93 -27.60 -46.71 -5.26
C ASP A 93 -26.30 -46.26 -5.97
N ILE A 94 -26.34 -46.05 -7.29
CA ILE A 94 -25.22 -45.57 -8.08
C ILE A 94 -25.29 -44.05 -8.20
N LYS A 95 -24.63 -43.37 -7.25
CA LYS A 95 -24.32 -41.94 -7.43
C LYS A 95 -23.38 -41.79 -8.62
N PRO A 96 -23.68 -40.90 -9.58
CA PRO A 96 -22.82 -40.75 -10.74
C PRO A 96 -21.40 -40.30 -10.32
N PRO A 97 -20.34 -40.90 -10.90
CA PRO A 97 -18.96 -40.59 -10.51
C PRO A 97 -18.63 -39.09 -10.70
N TYR A 98 -19.17 -38.47 -11.76
CA TYR A 98 -19.03 -37.04 -12.03
C TYR A 98 -19.59 -36.15 -10.91
N ARG A 99 -20.56 -36.62 -10.13
CA ARG A 99 -21.14 -35.83 -9.02
C ARG A 99 -20.21 -35.80 -7.81
N SER A 100 -19.44 -36.86 -7.59
CA SER A 100 -18.39 -36.89 -6.57
C SER A 100 -17.25 -35.94 -6.95
N GLU A 101 -16.78 -36.05 -8.19
CA GLU A 101 -15.70 -35.22 -8.73
C GLU A 101 -16.07 -33.74 -8.75
N ALA A 102 -17.25 -33.38 -9.27
CA ALA A 102 -17.75 -32.01 -9.27
C ALA A 102 -17.89 -31.42 -7.85
N ASN A 103 -18.29 -32.24 -6.86
CA ASN A 103 -18.35 -31.79 -5.47
C ASN A 103 -16.96 -31.58 -4.87
N SER A 104 -15.98 -32.41 -5.22
CA SER A 104 -14.60 -32.19 -4.78
C SER A 104 -14.00 -30.94 -5.43
N GLU A 105 -14.19 -30.75 -6.73
CA GLU A 105 -13.76 -29.54 -7.43
C GLU A 105 -14.42 -28.29 -6.85
N PHE A 106 -15.73 -28.34 -6.61
CA PHE A 106 -16.46 -27.25 -5.97
C PHE A 106 -15.88 -26.87 -4.60
N LYS A 107 -15.55 -27.87 -3.75
CA LYS A 107 -14.89 -27.60 -2.47
C LYS A 107 -13.52 -26.93 -2.65
N THR A 108 -12.70 -27.43 -3.57
CA THR A 108 -11.38 -26.81 -3.82
C THR A 108 -11.48 -25.39 -4.37
N LEU A 109 -12.48 -25.11 -5.21
CA LEU A 109 -12.75 -23.77 -5.72
C LEU A 109 -13.22 -22.84 -4.59
N GLN A 110 -14.06 -23.34 -3.68
CA GLN A 110 -14.52 -22.59 -2.52
C GLN A 110 -13.37 -22.26 -1.55
N GLU A 111 -12.45 -23.20 -1.32
CA GLU A 111 -11.24 -22.95 -0.52
C GLU A 111 -10.33 -21.89 -1.17
N LYS A 112 -10.14 -21.95 -2.50
CA LYS A 112 -9.38 -20.93 -3.24
C LYS A 112 -10.05 -19.56 -3.21
N GLU A 113 -11.38 -19.52 -3.30
CA GLU A 113 -12.14 -18.27 -3.17
C GLU A 113 -11.90 -17.64 -1.78
N GLN A 114 -11.98 -18.44 -0.72
CA GLN A 114 -11.70 -17.97 0.64
C GLN A 114 -10.28 -17.41 0.77
N GLN A 115 -9.27 -18.13 0.29
CA GLN A 115 -7.87 -17.66 0.30
C GLN A 115 -7.70 -16.32 -0.43
N LEU A 116 -8.28 -16.18 -1.63
CA LEU A 116 -8.21 -14.93 -2.38
C LEU A 116 -8.92 -13.78 -1.67
N THR A 117 -10.05 -14.04 -1.00
CA THR A 117 -10.74 -12.99 -0.22
C THR A 117 -9.91 -12.53 0.97
N GLU A 118 -9.17 -13.43 1.63
CA GLU A 118 -8.23 -13.09 2.70
C GLU A 118 -7.04 -12.29 2.18
N GLU A 119 -6.45 -12.69 1.04
CA GLU A 119 -5.37 -11.94 0.39
C GLU A 119 -5.81 -10.53 -0.03
N ILE A 120 -7.01 -10.39 -0.62
CA ILE A 120 -7.58 -9.09 -0.98
C ILE A 120 -7.74 -8.21 0.26
N LYS A 121 -8.17 -8.80 1.38
CA LYS A 121 -8.31 -8.07 2.64
C LYS A 121 -6.96 -7.60 3.17
N ASP A 122 -5.92 -8.44 3.13
CA ASP A 122 -4.55 -8.05 3.50
C ASP A 122 -4.02 -6.90 2.64
N ILE A 123 -4.23 -6.97 1.32
CA ILE A 123 -3.86 -5.90 0.38
C ILE A 123 -4.55 -4.59 0.75
N GLN A 124 -5.84 -4.63 1.09
CA GLN A 124 -6.63 -3.44 1.39
C GLN A 124 -6.32 -2.84 2.77
N GLU A 125 -6.14 -3.67 3.80
CA GLU A 125 -5.99 -3.21 5.19
C GLU A 125 -4.54 -2.92 5.58
N VAL A 126 -3.57 -3.65 5.00
CA VAL A 126 -2.17 -3.55 5.40
C VAL A 126 -1.35 -2.89 4.30
N GLN A 127 -1.37 -3.46 3.09
CA GLN A 127 -0.42 -3.09 2.05
C GLN A 127 -0.73 -1.70 1.45
N LYS A 128 -1.99 -1.43 1.12
CA LYS A 128 -2.40 -0.14 0.57
C LYS A 128 -2.15 1.03 1.54
N PRO A 129 -2.54 0.98 2.82
CA PRO A 129 -2.21 2.05 3.76
C PRO A 129 -0.70 2.24 3.96
N ARG A 130 0.09 1.16 3.89
CA ARG A 130 1.56 1.27 3.95
C ARG A 130 2.14 1.97 2.72
N LEU A 131 1.62 1.66 1.53
CA LEU A 131 2.04 2.30 0.28
C LEU A 131 1.61 3.77 0.24
N ASP A 132 0.41 4.09 0.73
CA ASP A 132 -0.07 5.47 0.88
C ASP A 132 0.82 6.27 1.84
N LYS A 133 1.23 5.67 2.98
CA LYS A 133 2.22 6.26 3.89
C LYS A 133 3.56 6.52 3.20
N MET A 134 4.10 5.54 2.47
CA MET A 134 5.34 5.72 1.71
C MET A 134 5.21 6.83 0.67
N MET A 135 4.12 6.86 -0.10
CA MET A 135 3.90 7.90 -1.10
C MET A 135 3.75 9.28 -0.45
N SER A 136 3.13 9.39 0.73
CA SER A 136 3.04 10.64 1.48
C SER A 136 4.41 11.13 1.98
N LEU A 137 5.27 10.21 2.46
CA LEU A 137 6.64 10.52 2.88
C LEU A 137 7.52 10.94 1.70
N VAL A 138 7.40 10.26 0.56
CA VAL A 138 8.13 10.64 -0.66
C VAL A 138 7.66 12.01 -1.14
N LYS A 139 6.35 12.28 -1.14
CA LYS A 139 5.81 13.60 -1.49
C LYS A 139 6.29 14.68 -0.54
N SER A 140 6.30 14.45 0.78
CA SER A 140 6.78 15.44 1.75
C SER A 140 8.30 15.67 1.60
N PHE A 141 9.08 14.62 1.34
CA PHE A 141 10.50 14.74 1.03
C PHE A 141 10.75 15.53 -0.26
N ASP A 142 10.06 15.22 -1.35
CA ASP A 142 10.21 15.93 -2.64
C ASP A 142 9.82 17.41 -2.51
N SER A 143 8.75 17.68 -1.76
CA SER A 143 8.29 19.05 -1.47
C SER A 143 9.31 19.82 -0.65
N ASN A 144 9.99 19.15 0.28
CA ASN A 144 11.02 19.73 1.13
C ASN A 144 12.39 19.84 0.42
N SER A 145 12.64 19.05 -0.63
CA SER A 145 13.90 19.03 -1.37
C SER A 145 13.94 20.05 -2.51
N LYS A 146 12.82 20.23 -3.25
CA LYS A 146 12.80 21.01 -4.51
C LYS A 146 12.58 22.51 -4.33
N SER A 147 12.13 22.97 -3.17
CA SER A 147 11.78 24.37 -2.96
C SER A 147 12.95 25.17 -2.34
N ASN A 148 13.30 26.31 -2.95
CA ASN A 148 14.25 27.28 -2.38
C ASN A 148 13.78 27.85 -1.02
N THR A 149 12.48 27.79 -0.71
CA THR A 149 11.90 28.11 0.59
C THR A 149 11.83 26.92 1.55
N ALA A 150 12.03 25.67 1.10
CA ALA A 150 11.95 24.48 1.97
C ALA A 150 13.15 24.27 2.89
N ARG A 151 14.29 24.89 2.58
CA ARG A 151 15.38 25.01 3.55
C ARG A 151 14.99 25.95 4.73
N ALA A 152 13.88 26.69 4.64
CA ALA A 152 13.33 27.55 5.70
C ALA A 152 12.29 26.77 6.48
N MET A 153 12.75 25.92 7.38
CA MET A 153 11.84 25.30 8.34
C MET A 153 11.14 26.40 9.14
N ASN A 154 9.81 26.33 9.17
CA ASN A 154 9.02 27.27 9.96
C ASN A 154 9.03 26.79 11.42
N PRO A 155 9.64 27.51 12.37
CA PRO A 155 9.77 27.11 13.77
C PRO A 155 8.43 26.85 14.46
N TYR A 156 7.34 27.43 13.94
CA TYR A 156 5.99 27.18 14.42
C TYR A 156 5.51 25.72 14.20
N ARG A 157 6.00 25.03 13.17
CA ARG A 157 5.65 23.61 12.92
C ARG A 157 6.26 22.65 13.95
N LEU A 158 7.41 23.01 14.53
CA LEU A 158 8.03 22.24 15.61
C LEU A 158 7.24 22.34 16.93
N ARG A 159 6.48 23.42 17.11
CA ARG A 159 5.68 23.69 18.31
C ARG A 159 4.37 22.89 18.35
N ASP A 160 3.88 22.44 17.20
CA ASP A 160 2.64 21.67 17.04
C ASP A 160 2.87 20.14 16.97
N LEU A 161 4.13 19.67 16.95
CA LEU A 161 4.48 18.24 16.94
C LEU A 161 3.96 17.47 18.16
N ASP A 162 3.78 18.14 19.31
CA ASP A 162 3.26 17.50 20.52
C ASP A 162 1.73 17.28 20.49
N LYS A 163 1.02 17.84 19.51
CA LYS A 163 -0.46 17.79 19.46
C LYS A 163 -1.03 16.84 18.40
N ASN A 164 -0.23 16.31 17.48
CA ASN A 164 -0.72 15.46 16.40
C ASN A 164 0.15 14.20 16.22
N GLU A 165 -0.36 13.04 16.63
CA GLU A 165 0.22 11.71 16.33
C GLU A 165 0.17 11.34 14.83
N LYS A 166 -0.48 12.15 14.00
CA LYS A 166 -0.61 11.97 12.55
C LYS A 166 0.40 12.77 11.74
N VAL A 167 1.61 12.99 12.25
CA VAL A 167 2.61 13.76 11.51
C VAL A 167 3.33 12.84 10.52
N THR A 168 2.91 12.89 9.26
CA THR A 168 3.51 12.29 8.05
C THR A 168 4.75 13.03 7.56
N GLU A 169 5.49 13.65 8.48
CA GLU A 169 6.73 14.38 8.18
C GLU A 169 7.88 13.71 8.94
N VAL A 170 9.11 13.90 8.45
CA VAL A 170 10.33 13.39 9.08
C VAL A 170 10.32 13.83 10.56
N ASP A 171 10.61 12.93 11.49
CA ASP A 171 10.69 13.28 12.90
C ASP A 171 11.90 14.19 13.13
N LEU A 172 11.65 15.47 13.34
CA LEU A 172 12.66 16.52 13.53
C LEU A 172 12.98 16.75 15.02
N ARG A 173 12.47 15.92 15.93
CA ARG A 173 12.78 16.00 17.36
C ARG A 173 14.29 15.94 17.64
N ASN A 174 15.03 15.21 16.81
CA ASN A 174 16.49 15.09 16.92
C ASN A 174 17.27 16.38 16.55
N LEU A 175 16.59 17.41 16.05
CA LEU A 175 17.21 18.73 15.75
C LEU A 175 16.94 19.78 16.84
N LEU A 176 16.22 19.41 17.90
CA LEU A 176 16.01 20.24 19.07
C LEU A 176 17.13 19.98 20.07
N PHE A 177 17.92 21.01 20.35
CA PHE A 177 18.99 20.93 21.33
C PHE A 177 18.59 21.67 22.60
N THR A 178 18.88 21.07 23.75
CA THR A 178 18.77 21.75 25.04
C THR A 178 19.94 22.68 25.25
N HIS A 179 19.74 23.72 26.08
CA HIS A 179 20.82 24.65 26.44
C HIS A 179 22.06 23.93 26.99
N GLU A 180 21.84 22.93 27.85
CA GLU A 180 22.91 22.15 28.47
C GLU A 180 23.69 21.33 27.43
N GLU A 181 23.00 20.65 26.50
CA GLU A 181 23.64 19.88 25.42
C GLU A 181 24.53 20.78 24.54
N ILE A 182 24.06 21.97 24.17
CA ILE A 182 24.88 22.89 23.36
C ILE A 182 26.12 23.35 24.13
N VAL A 183 25.98 23.66 25.42
CA VAL A 183 27.11 24.08 26.25
C VAL A 183 28.14 22.95 26.38
N THR A 184 27.68 21.70 26.57
CA THR A 184 28.58 20.53 26.65
C THR A 184 29.38 20.28 25.37
N LEU A 185 28.84 20.59 24.18
CA LEU A 185 29.57 20.47 22.92
C LEU A 185 30.79 21.39 22.84
N PHE A 186 30.81 22.47 23.61
CA PHE A 186 31.93 23.42 23.68
C PHE A 186 32.76 23.26 24.97
N ASP A 187 32.47 22.25 25.80
CA ASP A 187 33.26 21.98 27.00
C ASP A 187 34.68 21.49 26.67
N ASP A 188 34.82 20.71 25.61
CA ASP A 188 36.11 20.14 25.17
C ASP A 188 36.90 21.07 24.22
N VAL A 189 36.24 22.07 23.64
CA VAL A 189 36.86 23.04 22.71
C VAL A 189 37.37 24.24 23.50
N THR A 190 38.25 24.00 24.47
CA THR A 190 39.16 25.05 24.92
C THR A 190 40.29 25.10 23.91
N VAL A 191 40.20 26.01 22.94
CA VAL A 191 41.33 26.30 22.07
C VAL A 191 42.40 26.92 22.98
N ASN A 192 43.37 26.11 23.39
CA ASN A 192 44.58 26.55 24.05
C ASN A 192 45.41 27.34 23.02
N LEU A 193 45.01 28.58 22.77
CA LEU A 193 45.85 29.60 22.16
C LEU A 193 46.98 29.87 23.15
N LYS A 194 48.03 29.04 23.10
CA LYS A 194 49.28 29.26 23.83
C LYS A 194 49.93 30.54 23.30
N ASN A 195 49.49 31.68 23.81
CA ASN A 195 50.23 32.91 23.73
C ASN A 195 51.27 32.86 24.84
N GLY A 196 52.54 32.80 24.47
CA GLY A 196 53.68 32.79 25.40
C GLY A 196 53.92 34.17 26.03
N ASN A 197 52.92 34.76 26.68
CA ASN A 197 53.09 35.87 27.61
C ASN A 197 51.91 35.92 28.60
N GLU A 198 52.25 36.06 29.88
CA GLU A 198 51.50 35.79 31.12
C GLU A 198 50.28 36.69 31.41
N ASN A 199 49.41 36.96 30.43
CA ASN A 199 48.05 37.42 30.71
C ASN A 199 47.09 36.60 29.84
N GLU A 200 46.52 35.57 30.46
CA GLU A 200 45.49 34.71 29.88
C GLU A 200 44.21 35.55 29.66
N ASP A 201 44.13 36.23 28.52
CA ASP A 201 42.82 36.48 27.90
C ASP A 201 42.29 35.11 27.46
N HIS A 202 41.71 34.38 28.40
CA HIS A 202 40.99 33.14 28.14
C HIS A 202 39.85 33.47 27.19
N PHE A 203 40.05 33.17 25.91
CA PHE A 203 38.99 33.19 24.91
C PHE A 203 38.02 32.05 25.22
N SER A 204 37.09 32.29 26.14
CA SER A 204 36.12 31.29 26.56
C SER A 204 35.06 31.16 25.47
N LEU A 205 35.23 30.14 24.62
CA LEU A 205 34.24 29.77 23.61
C LEU A 205 32.86 29.53 24.20
N LYS A 206 32.76 29.15 25.49
CA LYS A 206 31.48 29.03 26.21
C LYS A 206 30.76 30.37 26.33
N ALA A 207 31.46 31.42 26.72
CA ALA A 207 30.86 32.75 26.87
C ALA A 207 30.37 33.28 25.51
N GLN A 208 31.13 33.03 24.45
CA GLN A 208 30.76 33.41 23.09
C GLN A 208 29.62 32.54 22.52
N ALA A 209 29.58 31.25 22.83
CA ALA A 209 28.49 30.36 22.45
C ALA A 209 27.16 30.78 23.12
N ILE A 210 27.21 31.17 24.40
CA ILE A 210 26.06 31.74 25.12
C ILE A 210 25.60 33.05 24.49
N GLU A 211 26.54 33.92 24.09
CA GLU A 211 26.23 35.17 23.37
C GLU A 211 25.59 34.91 22.00
N GLN A 212 26.07 33.90 21.26
CA GLN A 212 25.50 33.48 19.97
C GLN A 212 24.11 32.84 20.10
N LEU A 213 23.86 32.11 21.18
CA LEU A 213 22.54 31.58 21.53
C LEU A 213 21.53 32.70 21.80
N ASN A 214 21.97 33.78 22.45
CA ASN A 214 21.15 34.96 22.71
C ASN A 214 20.94 35.84 21.46
N ASN A 215 21.89 35.82 20.51
CA ASN A 215 21.87 36.69 19.34
C ASN A 215 20.90 36.26 18.21
N ASN A 216 20.09 35.20 18.37
CA ASN A 216 18.99 34.75 17.47
C ASN A 216 19.34 34.57 15.95
N LYS A 217 20.60 34.75 15.56
CA LYS A 217 21.07 34.71 14.17
C LYS A 217 21.23 33.28 13.67
N ILE A 218 21.79 32.41 14.51
CA ILE A 218 22.14 31.03 14.19
C ILE A 218 21.17 30.05 14.87
N PHE A 219 20.79 30.33 16.11
CA PHE A 219 19.81 29.52 16.86
C PHE A 219 18.50 30.29 17.05
N GLU A 220 17.36 29.59 17.00
CA GLU A 220 16.04 30.11 17.35
C GLU A 220 15.56 29.51 18.66
N LYS A 221 15.09 30.34 19.60
CA LYS A 221 14.47 29.86 20.83
C LYS A 221 13.05 29.35 20.52
N VAL A 222 12.82 28.05 20.71
CA VAL A 222 11.51 27.40 20.49
C VAL A 222 10.70 27.33 21.80
N ALA A 223 11.38 27.12 22.93
CA ALA A 223 10.81 27.10 24.29
C ALA A 223 11.86 27.54 25.32
N ASP A 224 11.51 27.59 26.62
CA ASP A 224 12.35 28.19 27.67
C ASP A 224 13.75 27.57 27.89
N SER A 225 14.04 26.45 27.25
CA SER A 225 15.37 25.81 27.25
C SER A 225 15.70 25.05 25.96
N LYS A 226 14.89 25.19 24.91
CA LYS A 226 15.02 24.43 23.66
C LYS A 226 15.33 25.36 22.49
N TYR A 227 16.40 25.05 21.79
CA TYR A 227 16.91 25.83 20.67
C TYR A 227 16.91 25.00 19.39
N TYR A 228 16.57 25.66 18.29
CA TYR A 228 16.60 25.10 16.94
C TYR A 228 17.73 25.75 16.14
N TYR A 229 18.59 24.95 15.50
CA TYR A 229 19.64 25.45 14.64
C TYR A 229 19.09 25.84 13.26
N LYS A 230 19.20 27.12 12.88
CA LYS A 230 18.74 27.64 11.59
C LYS A 230 19.73 27.26 10.48
N LEU A 231 19.50 26.12 9.82
CA LEU A 231 20.31 25.67 8.68
C LEU A 231 20.40 26.68 7.52
N HIS A 232 19.45 27.61 7.43
CA HIS A 232 19.26 28.43 6.23
C HIS A 232 20.02 29.76 6.21
N ARG A 233 20.69 30.11 7.31
CA ARG A 233 21.41 31.39 7.45
C ARG A 233 22.84 31.25 7.95
N SER A 234 23.32 30.02 8.11
CA SER A 234 24.75 29.79 8.22
C SER A 234 25.41 30.39 6.98
N GLN A 235 26.35 31.31 7.16
CA GLN A 235 27.15 31.91 6.09
C GLN A 235 28.10 30.87 5.42
N LEU A 236 27.71 29.60 5.38
CA LEU A 236 28.39 28.50 4.70
C LEU A 236 28.14 28.62 3.20
N ARG A 237 28.72 29.65 2.57
CA ARG A 237 28.71 29.79 1.11
C ARG A 237 29.47 28.68 0.41
N ASP A 238 30.32 27.94 1.13
CA ASP A 238 31.21 26.94 0.55
C ASP A 238 30.76 25.48 0.75
N VAL A 239 29.63 25.25 1.44
CA VAL A 239 29.13 23.89 1.67
C VAL A 239 28.13 23.52 0.58
N SER A 240 28.61 22.81 -0.44
CA SER A 240 27.75 22.23 -1.48
C SER A 240 27.02 20.98 -0.95
N ALA A 241 25.85 20.68 -1.50
CA ALA A 241 24.98 19.58 -1.06
C ALA A 241 25.58 18.16 -1.21
N SER A 242 26.82 18.04 -1.70
CA SER A 242 27.53 16.77 -1.90
C SER A 242 28.69 16.53 -0.93
N MET A 243 28.97 17.44 0.00
CA MET A 243 30.09 17.27 0.94
C MET A 243 29.78 16.23 2.02
N ALA A 244 30.65 15.24 2.14
CA ALA A 244 30.61 14.21 3.18
C ALA A 244 31.16 14.76 4.51
N VAL A 245 30.92 14.05 5.62
CA VAL A 245 31.40 14.43 6.97
C VAL A 245 32.90 14.68 6.99
N HIS A 246 33.68 13.90 6.24
CA HIS A 246 35.12 14.07 6.11
C HIS A 246 35.54 15.43 5.53
N ASP A 247 34.75 15.96 4.58
CA ASP A 247 35.04 17.24 3.95
C ASP A 247 34.81 18.41 4.92
N TYR A 248 33.93 18.23 5.93
CA TYR A 248 33.78 19.20 7.02
C TYR A 248 34.99 19.20 7.94
N ASP A 249 35.53 18.03 8.29
CA ASP A 249 36.73 17.94 9.12
C ASP A 249 37.93 18.60 8.41
N GLU A 250 38.06 18.41 7.10
CA GLU A 250 39.09 19.07 6.31
C GLU A 250 38.92 20.59 6.29
N LEU A 251 37.70 21.09 6.10
CA LEU A 251 37.40 22.52 6.10
C LEU A 251 37.58 23.16 7.50
N ILE A 252 37.27 22.42 8.56
CA ILE A 252 37.55 22.85 9.93
C ILE A 252 39.07 22.94 10.14
N ASN A 253 39.83 21.97 9.66
CA ASN A 253 41.29 21.99 9.80
C ASN A 253 41.95 23.13 8.99
N THR A 254 41.48 23.42 7.78
CA THR A 254 41.99 24.54 6.98
C THR A 254 41.66 25.88 7.61
N THR A 255 40.45 26.06 8.11
CA THR A 255 40.06 27.30 8.81
C THR A 255 40.80 27.49 10.14
N ILE A 256 41.07 26.41 10.90
CA ILE A 256 41.95 26.48 12.07
C ILE A 256 43.37 26.90 11.67
N ALA A 257 43.90 26.36 10.57
CA ALA A 257 45.21 26.77 10.05
C ALA A 257 45.23 28.26 9.64
N GLU A 258 44.17 28.76 9.03
CA GLU A 258 44.02 30.19 8.71
C GLU A 258 43.95 31.07 9.97
N ILE A 259 43.17 30.66 10.98
CA ILE A 259 43.06 31.39 12.25
C ILE A 259 44.42 31.44 12.95
N THR A 260 45.16 30.33 13.01
CA THR A 260 46.49 30.30 13.63
C THR A 260 47.49 31.18 12.85
N ALA A 261 47.43 31.18 11.51
CA ALA A 261 48.24 32.07 10.68
C ALA A 261 47.92 33.56 10.92
N LEU A 262 46.62 33.91 10.99
CA LEU A 262 46.17 35.27 11.32
C LEU A 262 46.59 35.70 12.73
N THR A 263 46.54 34.77 13.69
CA THR A 263 46.98 35.03 15.08
C THR A 263 48.48 35.30 15.13
N LYS A 264 49.28 34.50 14.41
CA LYS A 264 50.73 34.72 14.26
C LYS A 264 51.02 36.07 13.60
N GLN A 265 50.31 36.40 12.52
CA GLN A 265 50.43 37.70 11.86
C GLN A 265 50.02 38.86 12.78
N GLY A 266 49.01 38.66 13.63
CA GLY A 266 48.60 39.62 14.66
C GLY A 266 49.70 39.84 15.70
N ASN A 267 50.36 38.77 16.16
CA ASN A 267 51.48 38.86 17.08
C ASN A 267 52.69 39.56 16.46
N ASP A 268 53.04 39.23 15.21
CA ASP A 268 54.13 39.89 14.47
C ASP A 268 53.85 41.39 14.31
N LYS A 269 52.59 41.75 14.00
CA LYS A 269 52.16 43.15 13.97
C LYS A 269 52.28 43.79 15.35
N LYS A 270 51.80 43.15 16.42
CA LYS A 270 51.89 43.69 17.79
C LYS A 270 53.34 43.91 18.22
N GLU A 271 54.24 42.99 17.90
CA GLU A 271 55.67 43.13 18.18
C GLU A 271 56.27 44.31 17.39
N ASN A 272 55.92 44.46 16.11
CA ASN A 272 56.34 45.61 15.31
C ASN A 272 55.79 46.94 15.84
N TRP A 273 54.54 46.96 16.30
CA TRP A 273 53.94 48.12 16.96
C TRP A 273 54.67 48.44 18.27
N ASN A 274 55.03 47.43 19.08
CA ASN A 274 55.75 47.64 20.32
C ASN A 274 57.18 48.13 20.09
N LYS A 275 57.89 47.58 19.10
CA LYS A 275 59.21 48.08 18.66
C LYS A 275 59.12 49.53 18.18
N ASN A 276 58.07 49.88 17.43
CA ASN A 276 57.85 51.25 16.98
C ASN A 276 57.49 52.17 18.14
N ALA A 277 56.70 51.72 19.12
CA ALA A 277 56.38 52.46 20.33
C ALA A 277 57.65 52.73 21.16
N HIS A 278 58.51 51.73 21.37
CA HIS A 278 59.80 51.93 22.05
C HIS A 278 60.75 52.85 21.27
N LYS A 279 60.76 52.81 19.94
CA LYS A 279 61.51 53.78 19.13
C LYS A 279 60.97 55.20 19.30
N LEU A 280 59.65 55.37 19.32
CA LEU A 280 59.02 56.66 19.58
C LEU A 280 59.29 57.17 21.00
N GLU A 281 59.30 56.27 21.98
CA GLU A 281 59.64 56.59 23.37
C GLU A 281 61.11 56.98 23.50
N ALA A 282 62.03 56.27 22.83
CA ALA A 282 63.44 56.65 22.77
C ALA A 282 63.65 58.00 22.08
N ILE A 283 62.93 58.29 20.99
CA ILE A 283 62.95 59.61 20.33
C ILE A 283 62.40 60.68 21.26
N LYS A 284 61.31 60.40 21.98
CA LYS A 284 60.73 61.32 22.95
C LYS A 284 61.73 61.64 24.07
N ASN A 285 62.37 60.62 24.65
CA ASN A 285 63.36 60.82 25.70
C ASN A 285 64.57 61.63 25.20
N LEU A 286 65.01 61.42 23.96
CA LEU A 286 66.09 62.21 23.34
C LEU A 286 65.66 63.66 23.06
N LEU A 287 64.39 63.88 22.73
CA LEU A 287 63.83 65.22 22.57
C LEU A 287 63.70 65.95 23.91
N ASP A 288 63.22 65.25 24.94
CA ASP A 288 63.11 65.77 26.31
C ASP A 288 64.52 66.10 26.87
N ASP A 289 65.54 65.28 26.59
CA ASP A 289 66.95 65.55 26.93
C ASP A 289 67.54 66.74 26.16
N MET A 290 67.20 66.91 24.87
CA MET A 290 67.63 68.09 24.09
C MET A 290 66.94 69.38 24.54
N ASP A 291 65.67 69.34 24.93
CA ASP A 291 64.96 70.49 25.51
C ASP A 291 65.58 70.89 26.86
N LEU A 292 66.02 69.91 27.67
CA LEU A 292 66.77 70.13 28.91
C LEU A 292 68.17 70.72 28.67
N GLU A 293 68.90 70.28 27.65
CA GLU A 293 70.19 70.87 27.28
C GLU A 293 70.03 72.30 26.71
N MET A 294 68.95 72.58 25.98
CA MET A 294 68.68 73.92 25.44
C MET A 294 68.28 74.93 26.52
N ASP A 295 67.53 74.50 27.55
CA ASP A 295 67.23 75.32 28.74
C ASP A 295 68.46 75.52 29.66
N SER A 296 69.47 74.66 29.55
CA SER A 296 70.76 74.82 30.26
C SER A 296 71.79 75.70 29.52
N SER A 297 71.48 76.07 28.27
CA SER A 297 72.35 76.85 27.37
C SER A 297 71.89 78.31 27.18
N MET A 298 70.85 78.75 27.90
CA MET A 298 70.46 80.16 28.09
C MET A 298 70.83 80.66 29.48
#